data_AF-A0A936K8H5-F1
#
_entry.id   AF-A0A936K8H5-F1
#
_cell.length_a   1.000
_cell.length_b   1.000
_cell.length_c   1.000
_cell.angle_alpha   90.00
_cell.angle_beta   90.00
_cell.angle_gamma   90.00
#
_symmetry.space_group_name_H-M   'P 1'
#
loop_
_entity.id
_entity.type
_entity.pdbx_description
1 polymer ?
#
loop_
_entity_poly.entity_id
_entity_poly.type
_entity_poly.pdbx_seq_one_letter_code
_entity_poly.pdbx_strand_id
1 'polypeptide(L)'
;MARNTARPLSPHLQIYKWGPHMAVSILNRAMGVGLATVGIAAITWWLVSAASGEAAYDAFLKCAHSWLGIVVGVGLTFAWLLHFFAGVRHFFLDAGAGFELNANRTWAWSTLLGAVIVTGAIWLFIAGKGL
;
A
#
# COMPACT_ATOMS: atom_id res chain seq x y z
N MET A 1 26.14 -22.81 13.69
CA MET A 1 26.67 -22.37 15.01
C MET A 1 25.52 -22.30 15.99
N ALA A 2 25.63 -22.92 17.17
CA ALA A 2 24.57 -22.86 18.18
C ALA A 2 24.52 -21.46 18.84
N ARG A 3 23.33 -20.86 18.91
CA ARG A 3 23.12 -19.52 19.50
C ARG A 3 23.41 -19.56 21.01
N ASN A 4 24.34 -18.74 21.48
CA ASN A 4 24.60 -18.57 22.91
C ASN A 4 23.49 -17.71 23.54
N THR A 5 22.57 -18.34 24.28
CA THR A 5 21.42 -17.69 24.93
C THR A 5 21.80 -16.82 26.13
N ALA A 6 23.01 -16.96 26.68
CA ALA A 6 23.49 -16.11 27.76
C ALA A 6 23.90 -14.70 27.30
N ARG A 7 24.01 -14.48 25.98
CA ARG A 7 24.29 -13.14 25.42
C ARG A 7 22.99 -12.40 25.16
N PRO A 8 22.79 -11.20 25.73
CA PRO A 8 21.61 -10.41 25.43
C PRO A 8 21.65 -9.89 23.99
N LEU A 9 20.47 -9.75 23.38
CA LEU A 9 20.32 -9.06 22.10
C LEU A 9 20.48 -7.56 22.33
N SER A 10 21.27 -6.89 21.48
CA SER A 10 21.34 -5.43 21.53
C SER A 10 19.99 -4.80 21.19
N PRO A 11 19.61 -3.71 21.86
CA PRO A 11 18.41 -2.95 21.50
C PRO A 11 18.53 -2.43 20.06
N HIS A 12 17.42 -2.39 19.33
CA HIS A 12 17.41 -2.02 17.91
C HIS A 12 16.18 -1.16 17.56
N LEU A 13 15.00 -1.74 17.31
CA LEU A 13 13.82 -0.99 16.81
C LEU A 13 13.41 0.19 17.70
N GLN A 14 13.56 0.05 19.03
CA GLN A 14 13.16 1.07 19.99
C GLN A 14 14.15 2.23 20.10
N ILE A 15 15.42 2.04 19.73
CA ILE A 15 16.48 3.05 19.88
C ILE A 15 16.94 3.64 18.54
N TYR A 16 16.56 3.02 17.43
CA TYR A 16 17.02 3.43 16.10
C TYR A 16 16.30 4.70 15.63
N LYS A 17 17.06 5.66 15.11
CA LYS A 17 16.51 6.92 14.59
C LYS A 17 15.75 6.69 13.28
N TRP A 18 14.46 7.03 13.26
CA TRP A 18 13.61 6.85 12.10
C TRP A 18 13.98 7.77 10.92
N GLY A 19 13.87 7.21 9.71
CA GLY A 19 14.06 7.91 8.45
C GLY A 19 12.98 7.50 7.44
N PRO A 20 12.66 8.36 6.46
CA PRO A 20 11.53 8.13 5.54
C PRO A 20 11.72 6.89 4.67
N HIS A 21 12.95 6.58 4.27
CA HIS A 21 13.28 5.37 3.50
C HIS A 21 12.95 4.08 4.27
N MET A 22 13.11 4.05 5.59
CA MET A 22 12.73 2.90 6.41
C MET A 22 11.21 2.77 6.53
N ALA A 23 10.53 3.89 6.76
CA ALA A 23 9.06 3.92 6.82
C ALA A 23 8.45 3.42 5.51
N VAL A 24 8.91 3.95 4.37
CA VAL A 24 8.47 3.49 3.04
C VAL A 24 8.78 2.01 2.84
N SER A 25 9.93 1.53 3.27
CA SER A 25 10.28 0.11 3.14
C SER A 25 9.31 -0.81 3.91
N ILE A 26 8.97 -0.44 5.16
CA ILE A 26 8.02 -1.19 5.98
C ILE A 26 6.61 -1.10 5.40
N LEU A 27 6.17 0.10 5.04
CA LEU A 27 4.86 0.31 4.44
C LEU A 27 4.73 -0.43 3.10
N ASN A 28 5.77 -0.43 2.25
CA ASN A 28 5.75 -1.18 1.00
C ASN A 28 5.48 -2.67 1.21
N ARG A 29 6.10 -3.28 2.23
CA ARG A 29 5.84 -4.69 2.60
C ARG A 29 4.42 -4.87 3.12
N ALA A 30 3.99 -4.01 4.04
CA ALA A 30 2.65 -4.08 4.62
C ALA A 30 1.56 -3.92 3.55
N MET A 31 1.69 -2.95 2.65
CA MET A 31 0.77 -2.72 1.54
C MET A 31 0.78 -3.90 0.57
N GLY A 32 1.96 -4.46 0.25
CA GLY A 32 2.07 -5.67 -0.58
C GLY A 32 1.33 -6.86 0.01
N VAL A 33 1.47 -7.12 1.32
CA VAL A 33 0.73 -8.19 2.02
C VAL A 33 -0.78 -7.90 2.04
N GLY A 34 -1.17 -6.66 2.32
CA GLY A 34 -2.58 -6.23 2.29
C GLY A 34 -3.24 -6.42 0.92
N LEU A 35 -2.52 -6.08 -0.16
CA LEU A 35 -2.99 -6.30 -1.53
C LEU A 35 -3.07 -7.79 -1.88
N ALA A 36 -2.05 -8.58 -1.52
CA ALA A 36 -2.02 -10.02 -1.79
C ALA A 36 -3.11 -10.80 -1.03
N THR A 37 -3.61 -10.25 0.07
CA THR A 37 -4.66 -10.89 0.89
C THR A 37 -6.02 -10.26 0.62
N VAL A 38 -6.26 -9.08 1.18
CA VAL A 38 -7.53 -8.36 1.09
C VAL A 38 -7.79 -7.87 -0.33
N GLY A 39 -6.77 -7.35 -1.02
CA GLY A 39 -6.92 -6.85 -2.39
C GLY A 39 -7.32 -7.94 -3.39
N ILE A 40 -6.65 -9.10 -3.35
CA ILE A 40 -6.99 -10.25 -4.19
C ILE A 40 -8.39 -10.77 -3.85
N ALA A 41 -8.75 -10.88 -2.58
CA ALA A 41 -10.09 -11.30 -2.18
C ALA A 41 -11.18 -10.35 -2.71
N ALA A 42 -10.98 -9.03 -2.58
CA ALA A 42 -11.92 -8.02 -3.06
C ALA A 42 -12.07 -8.03 -4.59
N ILE A 43 -10.96 -8.09 -5.33
CA ILE A 43 -10.99 -8.17 -6.80
C ILE A 43 -11.65 -9.48 -7.26
N THR A 44 -11.35 -10.59 -6.59
CA THR A 44 -11.95 -11.89 -6.92
C THR A 44 -13.45 -11.86 -6.72
N TRP A 45 -13.93 -11.33 -5.59
CA TRP A 45 -15.37 -11.20 -5.35
C TRP A 45 -16.03 -10.30 -6.39
N TRP A 46 -15.43 -9.15 -6.72
CA TRP A 46 -15.93 -8.28 -7.77
C TRP A 46 -16.08 -9.00 -9.11
N LEU A 47 -15.02 -9.67 -9.59
CA LEU A 47 -15.02 -10.37 -10.87
C LEU A 47 -16.01 -11.54 -10.90
N VAL A 48 -16.07 -12.33 -9.82
CA VAL A 48 -17.03 -13.44 -9.70
C VAL A 48 -18.46 -12.90 -9.69
N SER A 49 -18.73 -11.82 -8.95
CA SER A 49 -20.07 -11.21 -8.91
C SER A 49 -20.50 -10.69 -10.28
N ALA A 50 -19.59 -10.05 -11.02
CA ALA A 50 -19.84 -9.56 -12.38
C ALA A 50 -20.15 -10.70 -13.37
N ALA A 51 -19.54 -11.88 -13.18
CA ALA A 51 -19.78 -13.06 -14.00
C ALA A 51 -21.04 -13.87 -13.57
N SER A 52 -21.59 -13.63 -12.37
CA SER A 52 -22.65 -14.46 -11.78
C SER A 52 -24.07 -13.91 -11.97
N GLY A 53 -24.23 -12.81 -12.71
CA GLY A 53 -25.52 -12.19 -13.01
C GLY A 53 -25.92 -11.07 -12.05
N GLU A 54 -27.03 -10.41 -12.38
CA GLU A 54 -27.48 -9.15 -11.77
C GLU A 54 -27.59 -9.21 -10.24
N ALA A 55 -28.29 -10.21 -9.70
CA ALA A 55 -28.49 -10.32 -8.26
C ALA A 55 -27.17 -10.43 -7.46
N ALA A 56 -26.16 -11.12 -8.01
CA ALA A 56 -24.85 -11.25 -7.37
C ALA A 56 -24.06 -9.93 -7.44
N TYR A 57 -24.11 -9.24 -8.58
CA TYR A 57 -23.45 -7.96 -8.77
C TYR A 57 -24.07 -6.86 -7.90
N ASP A 58 -25.40 -6.83 -7.76
CA ASP A 58 -26.10 -5.91 -6.87
C ASP A 58 -25.71 -6.10 -5.40
N ALA A 59 -25.50 -7.34 -4.97
CA ALA A 59 -25.02 -7.62 -3.63
C ALA A 59 -23.59 -7.07 -3.40
N PHE A 60 -22.71 -7.20 -4.40
CA PHE A 60 -21.39 -6.58 -4.37
C PHE A 60 -21.48 -5.05 -4.33
N LEU A 61 -22.28 -4.43 -5.20
CA LEU A 61 -22.45 -2.97 -5.24
C LEU A 61 -22.97 -2.41 -3.92
N LYS A 62 -23.96 -3.06 -3.29
CA LYS A 62 -24.47 -2.68 -1.96
C LYS A 62 -23.36 -2.69 -0.90
N CYS A 63 -22.47 -3.68 -0.95
CA CYS A 63 -21.32 -3.74 -0.06
C CYS A 63 -20.28 -2.65 -0.38
N ALA A 64 -19.90 -2.52 -1.65
CA ALA A 64 -18.87 -1.58 -2.13
C ALA A 64 -19.25 -0.12 -1.88
N HIS A 65 -20.54 0.23 -2.01
CA HIS A 65 -21.05 1.59 -1.75
C HIS A 65 -21.40 1.83 -0.28
N SER A 66 -21.33 0.81 0.58
CA SER A 66 -21.45 1.03 2.03
C SER A 66 -20.27 1.86 2.54
N TRP A 67 -20.44 2.51 3.69
CA TRP A 67 -19.35 3.28 4.30
C TRP A 67 -18.07 2.46 4.54
N LEU A 68 -18.23 1.17 4.91
CA LEU A 68 -17.09 0.24 5.05
C LEU A 68 -16.46 -0.09 3.70
N GLY A 69 -17.29 -0.32 2.67
CA GLY A 69 -16.82 -0.58 1.30
C GLY A 69 -15.98 0.58 0.77
N ILE A 70 -16.42 1.81 1.02
CA ILE A 70 -15.67 3.03 0.67
C ILE A 70 -14.34 3.10 1.42
N VAL A 71 -14.33 2.87 2.74
CA VAL A 71 -13.08 2.87 3.54
C VAL A 71 -12.09 1.82 3.02
N VAL A 72 -12.57 0.61 2.73
CA VAL A 72 -11.74 -0.46 2.15
C VAL A 72 -11.26 -0.07 0.75
N GLY A 73 -12.12 0.50 -0.09
CA GLY A 73 -11.76 0.98 -1.42
C GLY A 73 -10.67 2.05 -1.39
N VAL A 74 -10.80 3.05 -0.51
CA VAL A 74 -9.78 4.10 -0.31
C VAL A 74 -8.47 3.46 0.15
N GLY A 75 -8.54 2.58 1.14
CA GLY A 75 -7.39 1.86 1.68
C GLY A 75 -6.67 1.01 0.64
N LEU A 76 -7.40 0.25 -0.18
CA LEU A 76 -6.82 -0.56 -1.26
C LEU A 76 -6.24 0.30 -2.37
N THR A 77 -6.87 1.44 -2.71
CA THR A 77 -6.34 2.40 -3.69
C THR A 77 -5.01 2.98 -3.21
N PHE A 78 -4.95 3.42 -1.94
CA PHE A 78 -3.73 3.92 -1.32
C PHE A 78 -2.65 2.85 -1.24
N ALA A 79 -3.01 1.64 -0.82
CA ALA A 79 -2.08 0.52 -0.72
C ALA A 79 -1.45 0.19 -2.07
N TRP A 80 -2.27 0.14 -3.13
CA TRP A 80 -1.79 -0.10 -4.49
C TRP A 80 -0.84 1.00 -4.96
N LEU A 81 -1.21 2.28 -4.80
CA LEU A 81 -0.38 3.41 -5.22
C LEU A 81 0.95 3.47 -4.45
N LEU A 82 0.91 3.29 -3.13
CA LEU A 82 2.13 3.31 -2.32
C LEU A 82 3.05 2.13 -2.66
N HIS A 83 2.49 0.92 -2.84
CA HIS A 83 3.26 -0.25 -3.23
C HIS A 83 3.86 -0.09 -4.63
N PHE A 84 3.08 0.45 -5.57
CA PHE A 84 3.54 0.70 -6.93
C PHE A 84 4.66 1.76 -6.98
N PHE A 85 4.47 2.93 -6.36
CA PHE A 85 5.50 3.98 -6.37
C PHE A 85 6.77 3.56 -5.62
N ALA A 86 6.64 2.84 -4.51
CA ALA A 86 7.79 2.27 -3.83
C ALA A 86 8.48 1.19 -4.67
N GLY A 87 7.72 0.38 -5.40
CA GLY A 87 8.22 -0.59 -6.39
C GLY A 87 9.00 0.08 -7.52
N VAL A 88 8.48 1.18 -8.09
CA VAL A 88 9.19 1.98 -9.10
C VAL A 88 10.49 2.56 -8.53
N ARG A 89 10.46 3.11 -7.31
CA ARG A 89 11.68 3.55 -6.62
C ARG A 89 12.69 2.40 -6.47
N HIS A 90 12.23 1.21 -6.09
CA HIS A 90 13.08 0.02 -5.96
C HIS A 90 13.66 -0.41 -7.31
N PHE A 91 12.88 -0.40 -8.38
CA PHE A 91 13.35 -0.68 -9.72
C PHE A 91 14.53 0.22 -10.13
N PHE A 92 14.44 1.53 -9.86
CA PHE A 92 15.55 2.45 -10.12
C PHE A 92 16.78 2.21 -9.23
N LEU A 93 16.56 1.89 -7.94
CA LEU A 93 17.65 1.51 -7.02
C LEU A 93 18.36 0.24 -7.50
N ASP A 94 17.61 -0.77 -7.94
CA ASP A 94 18.14 -2.02 -8.46
C ASP A 94 18.92 -1.82 -9.77
N ALA A 95 18.53 -0.81 -10.56
CA ALA A 95 19.26 -0.38 -11.76
C ALA A 95 20.51 0.47 -11.46
N GLY A 96 20.83 0.72 -10.19
CA GLY A 96 22.05 1.44 -9.79
C GLY A 96 21.86 2.93 -9.47
N ALA A 97 20.63 3.47 -9.53
CA ALA A 97 20.37 4.90 -9.40
C ALA A 97 19.86 5.30 -8.00
N GLY A 98 20.22 6.50 -7.53
CA GLY A 98 19.59 7.11 -6.35
C GLY A 98 20.06 6.59 -4.99
N PHE A 99 21.27 6.02 -4.90
CA PHE A 99 21.88 5.64 -3.62
C PHE A 99 22.35 6.81 -2.77
N GLU A 100 22.55 7.98 -3.38
CA GLU A 100 22.90 9.21 -2.67
C GLU A 100 21.87 9.56 -1.59
N LEU A 101 22.34 9.89 -0.39
CA LEU A 101 21.48 9.97 0.81
C LEU A 101 20.32 10.97 0.64
N ASN A 102 20.61 12.15 0.07
CA ASN A 102 19.63 13.19 -0.15
C ASN A 102 18.64 12.82 -1.27
N ALA A 103 19.13 12.20 -2.35
CA ALA A 103 18.29 11.72 -3.43
C ALA A 103 17.33 10.62 -2.92
N ASN A 104 17.87 9.61 -2.25
CA ASN A 104 17.09 8.50 -1.71
C ASN A 104 16.04 8.96 -0.68
N ARG A 105 16.40 9.92 0.18
CA ARG A 105 15.47 10.54 1.13
C ARG A 105 14.34 11.27 0.42
N THR A 106 14.66 12.05 -0.61
CA THR A 106 13.67 12.79 -1.40
C THR A 106 12.74 11.82 -2.11
N TRP A 107 13.28 10.80 -2.76
CA TRP A 107 12.49 9.78 -3.45
C TRP A 107 11.53 9.05 -2.51
N ALA A 108 11.98 8.70 -1.30
CA ALA A 108 11.10 8.08 -0.29
C ALA A 108 9.93 9.00 0.11
N TRP A 109 10.16 10.31 0.26
CA TRP A 109 9.06 11.25 0.50
C TRP A 109 8.13 11.36 -0.71
N SER A 110 8.67 11.41 -1.92
CA SER A 110 7.89 11.49 -3.15
C SER A 110 6.95 10.29 -3.31
N THR A 111 7.35 9.07 -2.93
CA THR A 111 6.45 7.91 -3.00
C THR A 111 5.26 8.03 -2.05
N LEU A 112 5.48 8.52 -0.82
CA LEU A 112 4.40 8.70 0.16
C LEU A 112 3.45 9.83 -0.25
N LEU A 113 4.00 11.00 -0.57
CA LEU A 113 3.20 12.17 -0.94
C LEU A 113 2.45 11.91 -2.25
N GLY A 114 3.11 11.29 -3.24
CA GLY A 114 2.49 10.88 -4.49
C GLY A 114 1.31 9.95 -4.25
N ALA A 115 1.47 8.93 -3.40
CA ALA A 115 0.38 8.00 -3.09
C ALA A 115 -0.82 8.73 -2.46
N VAL A 116 -0.59 9.57 -1.44
CA VAL A 116 -1.66 10.34 -0.78
C VAL A 116 -2.36 11.27 -1.77
N ILE A 117 -1.61 12.04 -2.56
CA ILE A 117 -2.19 13.02 -3.51
C ILE A 117 -3.01 12.31 -4.57
N VAL A 118 -2.49 11.25 -5.18
CA VAL A 118 -3.18 10.52 -6.25
C VAL A 118 -4.40 9.78 -5.70
N THR A 119 -4.32 9.15 -4.51
CA THR A 119 -5.51 8.58 -3.86
C THR A 119 -6.56 9.66 -3.61
N GLY A 120 -6.17 10.79 -3.02
CA GLY A 120 -7.09 11.89 -2.76
C GLY A 120 -7.76 12.40 -4.03
N ALA A 121 -6.99 12.61 -5.10
CA ALA A 121 -7.52 13.05 -6.39
C ALA A 121 -8.53 12.06 -6.99
N ILE A 122 -8.23 10.76 -6.95
CA ILE A 122 -9.15 9.71 -7.43
C ILE A 122 -10.47 9.75 -6.66
N TRP A 123 -10.41 9.79 -5.33
CA TRP A 123 -11.62 9.70 -4.50
C TRP A 123 -12.41 11.01 -4.47
N LEU A 124 -11.77 12.16 -4.59
CA LEU A 124 -12.45 13.45 -4.79
C LEU A 124 -13.19 13.48 -6.13
N PHE A 125 -12.58 12.93 -7.19
CA PHE A 125 -13.22 12.81 -8.49
C PHE A 125 -14.44 11.87 -8.43
N ILE A 126 -14.30 10.70 -7.80
CA ILE A 126 -15.41 9.74 -7.62
C ILE A 126 -16.54 10.38 -6.80
N ALA A 127 -16.22 11.02 -5.67
CA ALA A 127 -17.20 11.71 -4.84
C ALA A 127 -17.93 12.82 -5.62
N GLY A 128 -17.22 13.58 -6.45
CA GLY A 128 -17.80 14.63 -7.31
C GLY A 128 -18.73 14.10 -8.41
N LYS A 129 -18.71 12.79 -8.69
CA LYS A 129 -19.62 12.12 -9.64
C LYS A 129 -20.85 11.50 -8.96
N GLY A 130 -20.97 11.63 -7.64
CA GLY A 130 -22.04 11.02 -6.87
C GLY A 130 -21.68 9.59 -6.49
N LEU A 131 -20.81 9.47 -5.48
CA LEU A 131 -20.48 8.23 -4.76
C LEU A 131 -21.71 7.33 -4.57
#